data_AF-A0A2D0J358-F1
#
_entry.id   AF-A0A2D0J358-F1
#
_cell.length_a   1.000
_cell.length_b   1.000
_cell.length_c   1.000
_cell.angle_alpha   90.00
_cell.angle_beta   90.00
_cell.angle_gamma   90.00
#
_symmetry.space_group_name_H-M   'P 1'
#
loop_
_entity.id
_entity.type
_entity.pdbx_description
1 polymer ?
#
loop_
_entity_poly.entity_id
_entity_poly.type
_entity_poly.pdbx_seq_one_letter_code
_entity_poly.pdbx_strand_id
1 'polypeptide(L)' 'MVLSSIEQRFEQLETKLAYQEVTIEALNQEVRKQQVEIDKLKEHLKLMAERLKAHQSSIIAPLSEETPPPHY' A
#
# COMPACT_ATOMS: atom_id res chain seq x y z
N MET A 1 50.13 -18.45 8.47
CA MET A 1 49.43 -19.63 9.02
C MET A 1 48.24 -19.91 8.13
N VAL A 2 48.00 -21.17 7.74
CA VAL A 2 46.83 -21.57 6.94
C VAL A 2 45.71 -21.90 7.91
N LEU A 3 44.53 -21.31 7.71
CA LEU A 3 43.33 -21.59 8.50
C LEU A 3 42.92 -23.06 8.34
N SER A 4 42.44 -23.66 9.42
CA SER A 4 41.86 -25.00 9.38
C SER A 4 40.57 -25.02 8.54
N SER A 5 40.20 -26.20 8.03
CA SER A 5 38.97 -26.37 7.25
C SER A 5 37.72 -25.90 7.99
N ILE A 6 37.69 -26.01 9.33
CA ILE A 6 36.57 -25.54 10.15
C ILE A 6 36.52 -24.01 10.19
N GLU A 7 37.66 -23.36 10.41
CA GLU A 7 37.75 -21.89 10.44
C GLU A 7 37.35 -21.27 9.09
N GLN A 8 37.78 -21.88 7.97
CA GLN A 8 37.37 -21.45 6.63
C GLN A 8 35.86 -21.56 6.42
N ARG A 9 35.22 -22.62 6.93
CA ARG A 9 33.76 -22.77 6.85
C ARG A 9 33.04 -21.75 7.73
N PHE A 10 33.59 -21.42 8.88
CA PHE A 10 33.05 -20.36 9.75
C PHE A 10 33.10 -18.99 9.05
N GLU A 11 34.25 -18.60 8.50
CA GLU A 11 34.41 -17.33 7.78
C GLU A 11 33.43 -17.22 6.58
N GLN A 12 33.22 -18.32 5.86
CA GLN A 12 32.23 -18.38 4.78
C GLN A 12 30.79 -18.19 5.29
N LEU A 13 30.45 -18.79 6.44
CA LEU A 13 29.13 -18.64 7.04
C LEU A 13 28.91 -17.22 7.57
N GLU A 14 29.90 -16.63 8.22
CA GLU A 14 29.86 -15.24 8.69
C GLU A 14 29.68 -14.26 7.54
N THR A 15 30.43 -14.46 6.46
CA THR A 15 30.29 -13.65 5.24
C THR A 15 28.86 -13.77 4.68
N LYS A 16 28.34 -15.00 4.55
CA LYS A 16 26.97 -15.23 4.08
C LYS A 16 25.93 -14.60 5.00
N LEU A 17 26.11 -14.69 6.31
CA LEU A 17 25.22 -14.11 7.30
C LEU A 17 25.17 -12.59 7.16
N ALA A 18 26.33 -11.93 7.06
CA ALA A 18 26.40 -10.49 6.87
C ALA A 18 25.67 -10.03 5.59
N TYR A 19 25.83 -10.77 4.47
CA TYR A 19 25.07 -10.48 3.25
C TYR A 19 23.56 -10.67 3.44
N GLN A 20 23.15 -11.70 4.20
CA GLN A 20 21.74 -11.94 4.49
C GLN A 20 21.14 -10.82 5.35
N GLU A 21 21.85 -10.34 6.36
CA GLU A 21 21.40 -9.22 7.21
C GLU A 21 21.17 -7.95 6.38
N VAL A 22 22.11 -7.61 5.50
CA VAL A 22 21.96 -6.47 4.57
C VAL A 22 20.76 -6.68 3.64
N THR A 23 20.59 -7.89 3.11
CA THR A 23 19.47 -8.21 2.22
C THR A 23 18.13 -8.08 2.93
N ILE A 24 18.03 -8.57 4.16
CA ILE A 24 16.81 -8.48 4.96
C ILE A 24 16.45 -7.02 5.24
N GLU A 25 17.43 -6.18 5.58
CA GLU A 25 17.18 -4.75 5.81
C GLU A 25 16.70 -4.06 4.53
N ALA A 26 17.33 -4.33 3.38
CA ALA A 26 16.88 -3.79 2.10
C ALA A 26 15.44 -4.23 1.75
N LEU A 27 15.10 -5.50 1.97
CA LEU A 27 13.74 -6.01 1.75
C LEU A 27 12.73 -5.34 2.69
N ASN A 28 13.07 -5.16 3.96
CA ASN A 28 12.21 -4.47 4.92
C ASN A 28 11.92 -3.03 4.50
N GLN A 29 12.91 -2.32 3.97
CA GLN A 29 12.74 -0.95 3.47
C GLN A 29 11.79 -0.91 2.27
N GLU A 30 11.94 -1.83 1.32
CA GLU A 30 11.04 -1.92 0.16
C GLU A 30 9.61 -2.30 0.57
N VAL A 31 9.44 -3.24 1.51
CA VAL A 31 8.10 -3.59 2.04
C VAL A 31 7.42 -2.39 2.69
N ARG A 32 8.16 -1.61 3.49
CA ARG A 32 7.60 -0.38 4.11
C ARG A 32 7.18 0.64 3.06
N LYS A 33 8.02 0.85 2.03
CA LYS A 33 7.70 1.75 0.92
C LYS A 33 6.44 1.31 0.19
N GLN A 34 6.32 0.01 -0.11
CA GLN A 34 5.12 -0.55 -0.72
C GLN A 34 3.88 -0.36 0.16
N GLN A 35 4.01 -0.56 1.47
CA GLN A 35 2.91 -0.36 2.42
C GLN A 35 2.38 1.08 2.39
N VAL A 36 3.29 2.07 2.37
CA VAL A 36 2.91 3.49 2.26
C VAL A 36 2.13 3.76 0.96
N GLU A 37 2.58 3.21 -0.17
CA GLU A 37 1.88 3.40 -1.44
C GLU A 37 0.51 2.70 -1.46
N ILE A 38 0.40 1.51 -0.87
CA ILE A 38 -0.88 0.80 -0.70
C ILE A 38 -1.86 1.62 0.13
N ASP A 39 -1.40 2.24 1.21
CA ASP A 39 -2.27 3.02 2.08
C ASP A 39 -2.78 4.29 1.39
N LYS A 40 -1.93 4.96 0.59
CA LYS A 40 -2.38 6.07 -0.28
C LYS A 40 -3.42 5.62 -1.30
N LEU A 41 -3.22 4.46 -1.94
CA LEU A 41 -4.17 3.92 -2.90
C LEU A 41 -5.52 3.60 -2.24
N LYS A 42 -5.51 3.02 -1.04
CA LYS A 42 -6.73 2.77 -0.26
C LYS A 42 -7.46 4.07 0.08
N GLU A 43 -6.75 5.12 0.46
CA GLU A 43 -7.34 6.44 0.72
C GLU A 43 -8.00 7.01 -0.54
N HIS A 44 -7.30 7.00 -1.68
CA HIS A 44 -7.87 7.46 -2.94
C HIS A 44 -9.13 6.67 -3.34
N LEU A 45 -9.13 5.34 -3.18
CA LEU A 45 -10.30 4.51 -3.45
C LEU A 45 -11.47 4.86 -2.54
N LYS A 46 -11.23 5.14 -1.26
CA LYS A 46 -12.25 5.59 -0.32
C LYS A 46 -12.87 6.91 -0.77
N LEU A 47 -12.04 7.91 -1.12
CA LEU A 47 -12.51 9.21 -1.60
C LEU A 47 -13.32 9.08 -2.90
N MET A 48 -12.89 8.23 -3.83
CA MET A 48 -13.65 7.95 -5.05
C MET A 48 -15.01 7.32 -4.74
N ALA A 49 -15.07 6.34 -3.83
CA ALA A 49 -16.31 5.71 -3.41
C ALA A 49 -17.27 6.71 -2.74
N GLU A 50 -16.75 7.62 -1.91
CA GLU A 50 -17.54 8.70 -1.29
C GLU A 50 -18.11 9.67 -2.34
N ARG A 51 -17.29 10.08 -3.32
CA ARG A 51 -17.75 10.93 -4.43
C ARG A 51 -18.84 10.26 -5.26
N LEU A 52 -18.71 8.97 -5.55
CA LEU A 52 -19.73 8.22 -6.30
C LEU A 52 -21.06 8.16 -5.54
N LYS A 53 -21.03 7.92 -4.23
CA LYS A 53 -22.24 7.95 -3.39
C LYS A 53 -22.89 9.33 -3.39
N ALA A 54 -22.11 10.39 -3.23
CA ALA A 54 -22.62 11.77 -3.24
C ALA A 54 -23.29 12.15 -4.57
N HIS A 55 -22.75 11.68 -5.71
CA HIS A 55 -23.36 11.92 -7.03
C HIS A 55 -24.67 11.13 -7.21
N GLN A 56 -24.76 9.90 -6.71
CA GLN A 56 -26.01 9.13 -6.76
C GLN A 56 -27.11 9.79 -5.92
N SER A 57 -26.79 10.32 -4.75
CA SER A 57 -27.75 11.05 -3.91
C SER A 57 -28.20 12.39 -4.52
N SER A 58 -27.38 13.03 -5.36
CA SER A 58 -27.74 14.28 -6.04
C SER A 58 -28.70 14.09 -7.23
N ILE A 59 -28.81 12.88 -7.78
CA ILE A 59 -29.71 12.57 -8.91
C ILE A 59 -31.15 12.32 -8.41
N ILE A 60 -31.31 11.96 -7.13
CA ILE A 60 -32.61 11.69 -6.51
C ILE A 60 -32.93 12.88 -5.58
N ALA A 61 -33.29 14.02 -6.15
CA ALA A 61 -34.02 15.03 -5.38
C ALA A 61 -35.35 14.39 -4.94
N PRO A 62 -35.78 14.57 -3.67
CA PRO A 62 -37.04 13.97 -3.23
C PRO A 62 -38.17 14.51 -4.10
N LEU A 63 -39.07 13.63 -4.54
CA LEU A 63 -40.24 13.95 -5.37
C LEU A 63 -41.12 15.09 -4.78
N SER A 64 -40.94 15.40 -3.49
CA SER A 64 -41.56 16.53 -2.80
C SER A 64 -41.07 17.91 -3.25
N GLU A 65 -39.95 18.00 -4.00
CA GLU A 65 -39.40 19.25 -4.54
C GLU A 65 -39.75 19.46 -6.03
N GLU A 66 -40.51 18.56 -6.65
CA GLU A 66 -41.06 18.79 -7.99
C GLU A 66 -42.23 19.78 -7.92
N THR A 67 -41.95 21.07 -8.14
CA THR A 67 -43.01 22.07 -8.33
C THR A 67 -43.84 21.71 -9.57
N PRO A 68 -45.19 21.64 -9.47
CA PRO A 68 -46.03 21.20 -10.57
C PRO A 68 -45.81 22.06 -11.83
N PRO A 69 -45.80 21.46 -13.04
CA PRO A 69 -45.53 22.19 -14.26
C PRO A 69 -46.60 23.27 -14.50
N PRO A 70 -46.21 24.46 -15.00
CA PRO A 70 -47.16 25.53 -15.30
C PRO A 70 -48.09 25.10 -16.43
N HIS A 71 -49.40 25.09 -16.15
CA HIS A 71 -50.43 24.90 -17.17
C HIS A 71 -50.59 26.18 -17.98
N TYR A 72 -50.35 26.10 -19.30
CA TYR A 72 -50.67 27.13 -20.30
C TYR A 72 -51.95 26.75 -21.05
#